data_AF-A0A1B9SK80-F1
#
_entry.id   AF-A0A1B9SK80-F1
#
_cell.length_a   1.000
_cell.length_b   1.000
_cell.length_c   1.000
_cell.angle_alpha   90.00
_cell.angle_beta   90.00
_cell.angle_gamma   90.00
#
_symmetry.space_group_name_H-M   'P 1'
#
loop_
_entity.id
_entity.type
_entity.pdbx_description
1 polymer ?
#
loop_
_entity_poly.entity_id
_entity_poly.type
_entity_poly.pdbx_seq_one_letter_code
_entity_poly.pdbx_strand_id
1 'polypeptide(L)'
;MNFEVFRGLSAPYSSAELPKSEEEMQAQIASYHHMISFIVDRAANYNDRMDGAKSMMDRAAANVNAWLNEAGPDQINRLLPPLSAASTHRFFEWAESQPMSEEWIATLVASFMYETRRTQRDQPGIRQDVANRMVEIELASYASWHIFQLTQDGHNQAVRTHIKELQESTAELVGYFQQRLQDISNEVIAQQKESGEATRSLQSSRQAFENAGAAMHEALTDATSRLAAVDEKRKDVEAKIEALREGVQTTTAKALWNSRATASSRAFWISSAILAVFLVLIPVFAFVHLDAVLGVLRHIGDATLQGLPPDPTATQLAVASISRLVVVSTPLALYIWVIRLMVRFNSRSLVLADDARQRHTMMETYFHLIEERAASKEDRALILAALFRPSPGHGGDSVDPPNFTELLEKAMPKN
;
A
#
# COMPACT_ATOMS: atom_id res chain seq x y z
N MET A 1 -77.60 -10.09 58.81
CA MET A 1 -77.68 -8.62 58.71
C MET A 1 -77.19 -8.09 57.35
N ASN A 2 -77.59 -6.88 56.92
CA ASN A 2 -77.05 -6.17 55.75
C ASN A 2 -75.70 -5.49 56.08
N PHE A 3 -74.76 -5.44 55.14
CA PHE A 3 -73.46 -4.78 55.27
C PHE A 3 -73.54 -3.30 55.68
N GLU A 4 -74.60 -2.60 55.29
CA GLU A 4 -74.81 -1.21 55.71
C GLU A 4 -75.01 -1.07 57.22
N VAL A 5 -75.60 -2.09 57.87
CA VAL A 5 -75.77 -2.10 59.34
C VAL A 5 -74.42 -2.28 60.01
N PHE A 6 -73.59 -3.22 59.55
CA PHE A 6 -72.25 -3.39 60.11
C PHE A 6 -71.38 -2.13 59.89
N ARG A 7 -71.48 -1.49 58.72
CA ARG A 7 -70.79 -0.22 58.46
C ARG A 7 -71.24 0.89 59.40
N GLY A 8 -72.54 1.02 59.65
CA GLY A 8 -73.05 2.00 60.61
C GLY A 8 -72.58 1.73 62.03
N LEU A 9 -72.62 0.46 62.46
CA LEU A 9 -72.15 0.02 63.78
C LEU A 9 -70.64 0.19 63.99
N SER A 10 -69.84 0.04 62.93
CA SER A 10 -68.39 0.23 63.01
C SER A 10 -67.95 1.69 62.88
N ALA A 11 -68.83 2.58 62.42
CA ALA A 11 -68.50 3.96 62.08
C ALA A 11 -67.86 4.76 63.23
N PRO A 12 -68.25 4.58 64.51
CA PRO A 12 -67.57 5.21 65.64
C PRO A 12 -66.09 4.87 65.74
N TYR A 13 -65.70 3.67 65.30
CA TYR A 13 -64.38 3.07 65.51
C TYR A 13 -63.45 3.20 64.29
N SER A 14 -63.99 3.43 63.08
CA SER A 14 -63.24 3.35 61.82
C SER A 14 -62.40 4.58 61.45
N SER A 15 -62.59 5.70 62.15
CA SER A 15 -62.07 7.01 61.71
C SER A 15 -61.40 7.84 62.80
N ALA A 16 -61.22 7.27 64.00
CA ALA A 16 -60.66 8.00 65.11
C ALA A 16 -59.13 7.83 65.14
N GLU A 17 -58.42 8.95 65.07
CA GLU A 17 -57.02 8.99 65.47
C GLU A 17 -56.91 8.73 66.97
N LEU A 18 -55.76 8.23 67.41
CA LEU A 18 -55.51 8.13 68.85
C LEU A 18 -55.62 9.53 69.48
N PRO A 19 -56.31 9.68 70.62
CA PRO A 19 -56.44 10.96 71.29
C PRO A 19 -55.04 11.50 71.63
N LYS A 20 -54.78 12.73 71.21
CA LYS A 20 -53.48 13.42 71.36
C LYS A 20 -53.43 14.30 72.60
N SER A 21 -54.59 14.59 73.19
CA SER A 21 -54.72 15.43 74.38
C SER A 21 -55.56 14.75 75.47
N GLU A 22 -55.41 15.21 76.71
CA GLU A 22 -56.23 14.75 77.83
C GLU A 22 -57.72 15.09 77.61
N GLU A 23 -58.01 16.23 76.99
CA GLU A 23 -59.37 16.63 76.62
C GLU A 23 -60.00 15.67 75.59
N GLU A 24 -59.24 15.28 74.55
CA GLU A 24 -59.68 14.27 73.58
C GLU A 24 -59.88 12.90 74.23
N MET A 25 -59.03 12.54 75.19
CA MET A 25 -59.19 11.31 75.98
C MET A 25 -60.48 11.34 76.82
N GLN A 26 -60.76 12.44 77.53
CA GLN A 26 -61.99 12.59 78.29
C GLN A 26 -63.24 12.55 77.37
N ALA A 27 -63.15 13.15 76.18
CA ALA A 27 -64.22 13.09 75.19
C ALA A 27 -64.45 11.65 74.67
N GLN A 28 -63.37 10.86 74.48
CA GLN A 28 -63.46 9.44 74.14
C GLN A 28 -64.10 8.63 75.27
N ILE A 29 -63.70 8.84 76.53
CA ILE A 29 -64.29 8.16 77.70
C ILE A 29 -65.79 8.48 77.81
N ALA A 30 -66.17 9.75 77.67
CA ALA A 30 -67.57 10.17 77.66
C ALA A 30 -68.36 9.51 76.52
N SER A 31 -67.77 9.39 75.34
CA SER A 31 -68.37 8.73 74.17
C SER A 31 -68.62 7.25 74.42
N TYR A 32 -67.69 6.56 75.11
CA TYR A 32 -67.88 5.18 75.52
C TYR A 32 -69.00 5.01 76.54
N HIS A 33 -69.06 5.85 77.57
CA HIS A 33 -70.15 5.79 78.55
C HIS A 33 -71.51 6.00 77.88
N HIS A 34 -71.61 6.98 76.97
CA HIS A 34 -72.83 7.23 76.22
C HIS A 34 -73.23 6.02 75.34
N MET A 35 -72.25 5.40 74.69
CA MET A 35 -72.50 4.21 73.86
C MET A 35 -72.95 3.02 74.71
N ILE A 36 -72.31 2.78 75.85
CA ILE A 36 -72.71 1.75 76.81
C ILE A 36 -74.14 1.99 77.29
N SER A 37 -74.46 3.20 77.75
CA SER A 37 -75.80 3.51 78.24
C SER A 37 -76.86 3.32 77.15
N PHE A 38 -76.57 3.76 75.92
CA PHE A 38 -77.48 3.57 74.79
C PHE A 38 -77.74 2.09 74.51
N ILE A 39 -76.69 1.26 74.41
CA ILE A 39 -76.86 -0.16 74.06
C ILE A 39 -77.54 -0.93 75.19
N VAL A 40 -77.18 -0.67 76.45
CA VAL A 40 -77.82 -1.29 77.62
C VAL A 40 -79.30 -0.92 77.69
N ASP A 41 -79.65 0.35 77.50
CA ASP A 41 -81.06 0.81 77.50
C ASP A 41 -81.87 0.13 76.38
N ARG A 42 -81.31 0.09 75.16
CA ARG A 42 -81.96 -0.56 74.02
C ARG A 42 -82.14 -2.07 74.23
N ALA A 43 -81.16 -2.74 74.82
CA ALA A 43 -81.25 -4.17 75.15
C ALA A 43 -82.27 -4.44 76.27
N ALA A 44 -82.39 -3.53 77.25
CA ALA A 44 -83.31 -3.67 78.37
C ALA A 44 -84.79 -3.43 77.99
N ASN A 45 -85.05 -2.53 77.04
CA ASN A 45 -86.41 -2.06 76.73
C ASN A 45 -87.13 -2.84 75.61
N TYR A 46 -86.51 -3.87 75.02
CA TYR A 46 -87.07 -4.52 73.83
C TYR A 46 -88.02 -5.69 74.11
N ASN A 47 -87.56 -6.78 74.72
CA ASN A 47 -88.36 -7.98 75.01
C ASN A 47 -87.62 -8.95 75.96
N ASP A 48 -88.34 -9.68 76.82
CA ASP A 48 -87.79 -10.70 77.74
C ASP A 48 -87.05 -11.83 76.99
N ARG A 49 -87.39 -12.07 75.72
CA ARG A 49 -86.66 -13.04 74.87
C ARG A 49 -85.18 -12.68 74.65
N MET A 50 -84.80 -11.45 74.94
CA MET A 50 -83.43 -10.94 74.81
C MET A 50 -82.65 -10.93 76.14
N ASP A 51 -83.14 -11.58 77.20
CA ASP A 51 -82.46 -11.66 78.51
C ASP A 51 -81.00 -12.13 78.39
N GLY A 52 -80.72 -13.08 77.51
CA GLY A 52 -79.34 -13.52 77.24
C GLY A 52 -78.48 -12.42 76.61
N ALA A 53 -79.03 -11.65 75.66
CA ALA A 53 -78.31 -10.55 75.02
C ALA A 53 -78.08 -9.40 76.00
N LYS A 54 -79.08 -9.09 76.84
CA LYS A 54 -78.99 -8.14 77.93
C LYS A 54 -77.90 -8.53 78.93
N SER A 55 -77.89 -9.76 79.42
CA SER A 55 -76.85 -10.26 80.33
C SER A 55 -75.44 -10.22 79.72
N MET A 56 -75.31 -10.53 78.43
CA MET A 56 -74.04 -10.38 77.70
C MET A 56 -73.62 -8.92 77.61
N MET A 57 -74.55 -8.01 77.29
CA MET A 57 -74.27 -6.58 77.22
C MET A 57 -73.90 -5.99 78.59
N ASP A 58 -74.62 -6.32 79.66
CA ASP A 58 -74.35 -5.82 81.00
C ASP A 58 -72.93 -6.18 81.46
N ARG A 59 -72.48 -7.41 81.15
CA ARG A 59 -71.11 -7.84 81.42
C ARG A 59 -70.09 -7.12 80.54
N ALA A 60 -70.36 -6.99 79.25
CA ALA A 60 -69.46 -6.28 78.35
C ALA A 60 -69.30 -4.82 78.76
N ALA A 61 -70.41 -4.16 79.11
CA ALA A 61 -70.48 -2.82 79.65
C ALA A 61 -69.71 -2.68 80.97
N ALA A 62 -69.91 -3.60 81.92
CA ALA A 62 -69.19 -3.59 83.20
C ALA A 62 -67.68 -3.70 83.00
N ASN A 63 -67.23 -4.59 82.12
CA ASN A 63 -65.80 -4.76 81.81
C ASN A 63 -65.21 -3.48 81.19
N VAL A 64 -65.89 -2.89 80.21
CA VAL A 64 -65.42 -1.65 79.58
C VAL A 64 -65.41 -0.50 80.60
N ASN A 65 -66.46 -0.35 81.42
CA ASN A 65 -66.51 0.67 82.46
C ASN A 65 -65.41 0.51 83.52
N ALA A 66 -65.07 -0.73 83.91
CA ALA A 66 -63.95 -0.99 84.83
C ALA A 66 -62.63 -0.47 84.23
N TRP A 67 -62.36 -0.77 82.96
CA TRP A 67 -61.18 -0.26 82.26
C TRP A 67 -61.19 1.27 82.08
N LEU A 68 -62.33 1.88 81.81
CA LEU A 68 -62.42 3.34 81.67
C LEU A 68 -62.18 4.08 83.00
N ASN A 69 -62.59 3.49 84.12
CA ASN A 69 -62.47 4.11 85.45
C ASN A 69 -61.12 3.85 86.12
N GLU A 70 -60.52 2.67 85.90
CA GLU A 70 -59.34 2.21 86.64
C GLU A 70 -58.02 2.34 85.86
N ALA A 71 -58.08 2.41 84.52
CA ALA A 71 -56.89 2.33 83.67
C ALA A 71 -56.37 3.71 83.25
N GLY A 72 -55.04 3.80 83.06
CA GLY A 72 -54.42 5.01 82.53
C GLY A 72 -54.71 5.23 81.03
N PRO A 73 -54.51 6.45 80.49
CA PRO A 73 -54.76 6.79 79.09
C PRO A 73 -54.11 5.82 78.08
N ASP A 74 -52.87 5.41 78.34
CA ASP A 74 -52.15 4.46 77.49
C ASP A 74 -52.77 3.07 77.48
N GLN A 75 -53.31 2.62 78.61
CA GLN A 75 -53.98 1.32 78.72
C GLN A 75 -55.33 1.36 78.01
N ILE A 76 -56.08 2.45 78.15
CA ILE A 76 -57.34 2.69 77.42
C ILE A 76 -57.08 2.61 75.92
N ASN A 77 -56.09 3.34 75.39
CA ASN A 77 -55.72 3.33 73.97
C ASN A 77 -55.25 1.97 73.44
N ARG A 78 -54.69 1.12 74.30
CA ARG A 78 -54.27 -0.24 73.91
C ARG A 78 -55.43 -1.22 73.86
N LEU A 79 -56.39 -1.07 74.77
CA LEU A 79 -57.46 -2.05 74.98
C LEU A 79 -58.76 -1.69 74.28
N LEU A 80 -59.02 -0.41 74.06
CA LEU A 80 -60.22 0.08 73.41
C LEU A 80 -59.85 0.78 72.10
N PRO A 81 -60.61 0.53 71.01
CA PRO A 81 -60.43 1.32 69.78
C PRO A 81 -60.69 2.80 70.06
N PRO A 82 -60.02 3.73 69.36
CA PRO A 82 -60.30 5.14 69.51
C PRO A 82 -61.74 5.44 69.08
N LEU A 83 -62.42 6.34 69.79
CA LEU A 83 -63.75 6.84 69.44
C LEU A 83 -63.69 8.36 69.25
N SER A 84 -64.19 8.82 68.12
CA SER A 84 -64.38 10.25 67.87
C SER A 84 -65.77 10.67 68.31
N ALA A 85 -65.88 11.71 69.14
CA ALA A 85 -67.17 12.26 69.58
C ALA A 85 -68.10 12.60 68.40
N ALA A 86 -67.55 13.11 67.29
CA ALA A 86 -68.32 13.44 66.09
C ALA A 86 -68.84 12.19 65.36
N SER A 87 -68.06 11.11 65.31
CA SER A 87 -68.50 9.84 64.72
C SER A 87 -69.48 9.10 65.63
N THR A 88 -69.28 9.16 66.95
CA THR A 88 -70.22 8.62 67.94
C THR A 88 -71.57 9.35 67.89
N HIS A 89 -71.58 10.68 67.75
CA HIS A 89 -72.83 11.43 67.60
C HIS A 89 -73.63 11.03 66.35
N ARG A 90 -72.98 10.98 65.18
CA ARG A 90 -73.60 10.51 63.92
C ARG A 90 -74.09 9.08 64.02
N PHE A 91 -73.37 8.23 64.74
CA PHE A 91 -73.78 6.87 65.01
C PHE A 91 -75.10 6.83 65.78
N PHE A 92 -75.29 7.67 66.81
CA PHE A 92 -76.56 7.69 67.54
C PHE A 92 -77.71 8.15 66.66
N GLU A 93 -77.55 9.23 65.89
CA GLU A 93 -78.57 9.68 64.94
C GLU A 93 -78.98 8.57 63.96
N TRP A 94 -77.99 7.84 63.44
CA TRP A 94 -78.20 6.72 62.54
C TRP A 94 -78.84 5.50 63.24
N ALA A 95 -78.39 5.18 64.46
CA ALA A 95 -78.87 4.03 65.24
C ALA A 95 -80.33 4.23 65.68
N GLU A 96 -80.70 5.46 66.04
CA GLU A 96 -82.08 5.83 66.37
C GLU A 96 -83.03 5.73 65.19
N SER A 97 -82.53 5.90 63.96
CA SER A 97 -83.35 5.75 62.75
C SER A 97 -83.57 4.30 62.34
N GLN A 98 -82.91 3.32 62.98
CA GLN A 98 -83.06 1.91 62.62
C GLN A 98 -84.30 1.30 63.28
N PRO A 99 -85.04 0.40 62.58
CA PRO A 99 -86.15 -0.32 63.18
C PRO A 99 -85.62 -1.26 64.28
N MET A 100 -86.19 -1.18 65.48
CA MET A 100 -85.83 -2.08 66.57
C MET A 100 -86.34 -3.50 66.26
N SER A 101 -85.42 -4.42 65.94
CA SER A 101 -85.68 -5.86 65.78
C SER A 101 -84.77 -6.68 66.72
N GLU A 102 -85.12 -7.94 66.96
CA GLU A 102 -84.26 -8.89 67.71
C GLU A 102 -82.88 -8.99 67.04
N GLU A 103 -82.82 -9.07 65.71
CA GLU A 103 -81.54 -9.11 64.98
C GLU A 103 -80.74 -7.84 65.21
N TRP A 104 -81.37 -6.67 65.12
CA TRP A 104 -80.66 -5.40 65.29
C TRP A 104 -80.03 -5.27 66.67
N ILE A 105 -80.73 -5.65 67.73
CA ILE A 105 -80.18 -5.61 69.09
C ILE A 105 -79.06 -6.63 69.24
N ALA A 106 -79.26 -7.85 68.73
CA ALA A 106 -78.21 -8.87 68.76
C ALA A 106 -76.95 -8.40 68.03
N THR A 107 -77.09 -7.77 66.86
CA THR A 107 -75.97 -7.20 66.11
C THR A 107 -75.33 -6.01 66.80
N LEU A 108 -76.12 -5.13 67.43
CA LEU A 108 -75.60 -3.99 68.19
C LEU A 108 -74.72 -4.48 69.35
N VAL A 109 -75.22 -5.43 70.15
CA VAL A 109 -74.44 -6.04 71.24
C VAL A 109 -73.21 -6.77 70.70
N ALA A 110 -73.38 -7.56 69.64
CA ALA A 110 -72.29 -8.30 69.02
C ALA A 110 -71.17 -7.40 68.49
N SER A 111 -71.51 -6.31 67.79
CA SER A 111 -70.53 -5.35 67.27
C SER A 111 -69.77 -4.66 68.41
N PHE A 112 -70.46 -4.18 69.44
CA PHE A 112 -69.82 -3.59 70.62
C PHE A 112 -68.89 -4.58 71.33
N MET A 113 -69.31 -5.84 71.48
CA MET A 113 -68.47 -6.89 72.05
C MET A 113 -67.25 -7.19 71.18
N TYR A 114 -67.40 -7.20 69.86
CA TYR A 114 -66.27 -7.40 68.94
C TYR A 114 -65.26 -6.27 69.06
N GLU A 115 -65.72 -5.02 69.04
CA GLU A 115 -64.85 -3.84 69.08
C GLU A 115 -64.16 -3.71 70.43
N THR A 116 -64.81 -4.12 71.51
CA THR A 116 -64.24 -4.09 72.86
C THR A 116 -63.59 -5.41 73.30
N ARG A 117 -63.45 -6.39 72.39
CA ARG A 117 -63.02 -7.77 72.72
C ARG A 117 -61.73 -7.91 73.53
N ARG A 118 -60.80 -6.94 73.41
CA ARG A 118 -59.56 -6.95 74.21
C ARG A 118 -59.84 -6.79 75.69
N THR A 119 -60.78 -5.92 76.07
CA THR A 119 -61.21 -5.75 77.46
C THR A 119 -61.94 -6.97 78.03
N GLN A 120 -62.54 -7.77 77.15
CA GLN A 120 -63.32 -8.95 77.53
C GLN A 120 -62.44 -10.19 77.78
N ARG A 121 -61.23 -10.24 77.20
CA ARG A 121 -60.34 -11.41 77.24
C ARG A 121 -59.71 -11.66 78.61
N ASP A 122 -59.44 -10.60 79.35
CA ASP A 122 -58.63 -10.65 80.58
C ASP A 122 -59.45 -10.83 81.86
N GLN A 123 -60.78 -10.99 81.75
CA GLN A 123 -61.68 -11.18 82.88
C GLN A 123 -62.05 -12.67 83.08
N PRO A 124 -61.58 -13.32 84.16
CA PRO A 124 -61.91 -14.71 84.45
C PRO A 124 -63.37 -14.82 84.90
N GLY A 125 -64.27 -15.27 84.02
CA GLY A 125 -65.67 -15.49 84.42
C GLY A 125 -66.74 -15.44 83.35
N ILE A 126 -66.42 -15.13 82.08
CA ILE A 126 -67.39 -15.29 80.98
C ILE A 126 -67.50 -16.79 80.67
N ARG A 127 -68.24 -17.50 81.51
CA ARG A 127 -68.63 -18.88 81.24
C ARG A 127 -69.59 -18.89 80.03
N GLN A 128 -69.44 -19.89 79.17
CA GLN A 128 -70.22 -20.12 77.94
C GLN A 128 -71.70 -20.48 78.19
N ASP A 129 -72.13 -20.51 79.45
CA ASP A 129 -73.43 -21.04 79.89
C ASP A 129 -74.59 -20.04 79.78
N VAL A 130 -74.33 -18.76 79.43
CA VAL A 130 -75.38 -17.73 79.16
C VAL A 130 -75.29 -17.20 77.73
N ALA A 131 -74.80 -18.03 76.80
CA ALA A 131 -74.69 -17.67 75.39
C ALA A 131 -76.07 -17.51 74.74
N ASN A 132 -76.44 -16.26 74.37
CA ASN A 132 -77.52 -16.04 73.43
C ASN A 132 -77.00 -16.37 72.02
N ARG A 133 -77.49 -17.47 71.43
CA ARG A 133 -77.09 -17.95 70.09
C ARG A 133 -77.20 -16.86 69.02
N MET A 134 -78.16 -15.95 69.14
CA MET A 134 -78.35 -14.86 68.20
C MET A 134 -77.19 -13.86 68.23
N VAL A 135 -76.73 -13.49 69.43
CA VAL A 135 -75.57 -12.61 69.62
C VAL A 135 -74.29 -13.29 69.10
N GLU A 136 -74.14 -14.60 69.31
CA GLU A 136 -72.99 -15.34 68.79
C GLU A 136 -72.95 -15.38 67.25
N ILE A 137 -74.09 -15.62 66.61
CA ILE A 137 -74.22 -15.62 65.14
C ILE A 137 -73.89 -14.23 64.59
N GLU A 138 -74.42 -13.18 65.20
CA GLU A 138 -74.15 -11.81 64.77
C GLU A 138 -72.72 -11.38 65.07
N LEU A 139 -72.11 -11.88 66.15
CA LEU A 139 -70.69 -11.65 66.47
C LEU A 139 -69.78 -12.25 65.41
N ALA A 140 -70.05 -13.49 64.99
CA ALA A 140 -69.31 -14.14 63.91
C ALA A 140 -69.53 -13.41 62.56
N SER A 141 -70.75 -12.94 62.30
CA SER A 141 -71.10 -12.22 61.07
C SER A 141 -70.40 -10.85 61.00
N TYR A 142 -70.43 -10.08 62.09
CA TYR A 142 -69.74 -8.81 62.21
C TYR A 142 -68.22 -8.98 62.10
N ALA A 143 -67.65 -9.97 62.80
CA ALA A 143 -66.22 -10.29 62.74
C ALA A 143 -65.76 -10.62 61.31
N SER A 144 -66.54 -11.42 60.59
CA SER A 144 -66.24 -11.80 59.21
C SER A 144 -66.25 -10.61 58.27
N TRP A 145 -67.25 -9.74 58.40
CA TRP A 145 -67.32 -8.50 57.63
C TRP A 145 -66.18 -7.53 57.96
N HIS A 146 -65.85 -7.36 59.24
CA HIS A 146 -64.78 -6.46 59.66
C HIS A 146 -63.42 -6.92 59.12
N ILE A 147 -63.14 -8.22 59.11
CA ILE A 147 -61.94 -8.79 58.48
C ILE A 147 -61.94 -8.52 56.97
N PHE A 148 -63.08 -8.71 56.29
CA PHE A 148 -63.21 -8.45 54.87
C PHE A 148 -62.90 -6.98 54.50
N GLN A 149 -63.43 -6.02 55.27
CA GLN A 149 -63.13 -4.59 55.09
C GLN A 149 -61.63 -4.29 55.22
N LEU A 150 -60.98 -4.81 56.27
CA LEU A 150 -59.54 -4.64 56.47
C LEU A 150 -58.72 -5.19 55.30
N THR A 151 -59.12 -6.33 54.73
CA THR A 151 -58.45 -6.90 53.55
C THR A 151 -58.71 -6.11 52.27
N GLN A 152 -59.91 -5.56 52.09
CA GLN A 152 -60.28 -4.78 50.91
C GLN A 152 -59.50 -3.45 50.85
N ASP A 153 -59.38 -2.77 51.99
CA ASP A 153 -58.62 -1.51 52.07
C ASP A 153 -57.11 -1.73 51.85
N GLY A 154 -56.55 -2.80 52.41
CA GLY A 154 -55.16 -3.19 52.16
C GLY A 154 -54.88 -3.53 50.69
N HIS A 155 -55.80 -4.24 50.03
CA HIS A 155 -55.67 -4.57 48.60
C HIS A 155 -55.74 -3.32 47.71
N ASN A 156 -56.68 -2.42 47.99
CA ASN A 156 -56.83 -1.16 47.25
C ASN A 156 -55.59 -0.25 47.39
N GLN A 157 -54.96 -0.23 48.57
CA GLN A 157 -53.74 0.54 48.79
C GLN A 157 -52.55 -0.06 48.03
N ALA A 158 -52.39 -1.38 48.04
CA ALA A 158 -51.33 -2.06 47.29
C ALA A 158 -51.45 -1.86 45.77
N VAL A 159 -52.67 -1.94 45.23
CA VAL A 159 -52.94 -1.68 43.81
C VAL A 159 -52.60 -0.25 43.42
N ARG A 160 -52.92 0.75 44.26
CA ARG A 160 -52.55 2.15 43.99
C ARG A 160 -51.04 2.37 43.98
N THR A 161 -50.32 1.75 44.90
CA THR A 161 -48.85 1.82 44.93
C THR A 161 -48.24 1.24 43.66
N HIS A 162 -48.69 0.05 43.23
CA HIS A 162 -48.19 -0.55 42.00
C HIS A 162 -48.53 0.24 40.74
N ILE A 163 -49.72 0.86 40.66
CA ILE A 163 -50.06 1.75 39.54
C ILE A 163 -49.09 2.94 39.48
N LYS A 164 -48.74 3.52 40.62
CA LYS A 164 -47.80 4.64 40.70
C LYS A 164 -46.39 4.21 40.28
N GLU A 165 -45.91 3.07 40.76
CA GLU A 165 -44.62 2.49 40.36
C GLU A 165 -44.56 2.20 38.85
N LEU A 166 -45.66 1.70 38.27
CA LEU A 166 -45.76 1.43 36.83
C LEU A 166 -45.74 2.72 36.00
N GLN A 167 -46.40 3.78 36.47
CA GLN A 167 -46.38 5.10 35.83
C GLN A 167 -44.98 5.72 35.86
N GLU A 168 -44.30 5.66 37.00
CA GLU A 168 -42.92 6.17 37.15
C GLU A 168 -41.94 5.38 36.26
N SER A 169 -42.03 4.05 36.26
CA SER A 169 -41.20 3.20 35.38
C SER A 169 -41.44 3.46 33.89
N THR A 170 -42.70 3.70 33.49
CA THR A 170 -43.03 4.00 32.09
C THR A 170 -42.46 5.37 31.67
N ALA A 171 -42.52 6.36 32.55
CA ALA A 171 -41.95 7.69 32.28
C ALA A 171 -40.42 7.63 32.12
N GLU A 172 -39.72 6.87 32.97
CA GLU A 172 -38.27 6.64 32.84
C GLU A 172 -37.92 5.93 31.53
N LEU A 173 -38.68 4.89 31.17
CA LEU A 173 -38.45 4.11 29.96
C LEU A 173 -38.63 4.98 28.69
N VAL A 174 -39.65 5.83 28.66
CA VAL A 174 -39.87 6.79 27.56
C VAL A 174 -38.73 7.80 27.47
N GLY A 175 -38.27 8.34 28.60
CA GLY A 175 -37.12 9.25 28.65
C GLY A 175 -35.84 8.59 28.11
N TYR A 176 -35.57 7.36 28.54
CA TYR A 176 -34.45 6.56 28.05
C TYR A 176 -34.53 6.33 26.53
N PHE A 177 -35.71 5.97 26.00
CA PHE A 177 -35.89 5.77 24.57
C PHE A 177 -35.71 7.05 23.76
N GLN A 178 -36.23 8.19 24.23
CA GLN A 178 -36.03 9.48 23.56
C GLN A 178 -34.55 9.86 23.51
N GLN A 179 -33.83 9.69 24.62
CA GLN A 179 -32.40 9.95 24.67
C GLN A 179 -31.64 9.01 23.72
N ARG A 180 -31.97 7.71 23.71
CA ARG A 180 -31.32 6.74 22.83
C ARG A 180 -31.58 7.02 21.35
N LEU A 181 -32.78 7.45 20.98
CA LEU A 181 -33.10 7.86 19.61
C LEU A 181 -32.30 9.10 19.19
N GLN A 182 -32.10 10.05 20.11
CA GLN A 182 -31.30 11.24 19.85
C GLN A 182 -29.82 10.90 19.69
N ASP A 183 -29.29 10.00 20.52
CA ASP A 183 -27.92 9.48 20.38
C ASP A 183 -27.73 8.75 19.05
N ILE A 184 -28.65 7.85 18.68
CA ILE A 184 -28.63 7.13 17.40
C ILE A 184 -28.69 8.11 16.23
N SER A 185 -29.55 9.14 16.30
CA SER A 185 -29.63 10.18 15.26
C SER A 185 -28.31 10.92 15.10
N ASN A 186 -27.66 11.29 16.21
CA ASN A 186 -26.37 11.98 16.19
C ASN A 186 -25.27 11.09 15.60
N GLU A 187 -25.28 9.80 15.92
CA GLU A 187 -24.33 8.83 15.40
C GLU A 187 -24.53 8.56 13.90
N VAL A 188 -25.78 8.49 13.42
CA VAL A 188 -26.09 8.40 11.99
C VAL A 188 -25.63 9.66 11.25
N ILE A 189 -25.82 10.86 11.81
CA ILE A 189 -25.32 12.12 11.22
C ILE A 189 -23.79 12.11 11.15
N ALA A 190 -23.10 11.66 12.21
CA ALA A 190 -21.66 11.53 12.22
C ALA A 190 -21.16 10.53 11.17
N GLN A 191 -21.82 9.38 11.06
CA GLN A 191 -21.47 8.34 10.10
C GLN A 191 -21.76 8.76 8.64
N GLN A 192 -22.83 9.50 8.39
CA GLN A 192 -23.10 10.09 7.07
C GLN A 192 -22.04 11.14 6.71
N LYS A 193 -21.58 11.93 7.68
CA LYS A 193 -20.50 12.90 7.46
C LYS A 193 -19.19 12.20 7.12
N GLU A 194 -18.81 11.17 7.88
CA GLU A 194 -17.62 10.37 7.62
C GLU A 194 -17.69 9.66 6.27
N SER A 195 -18.84 9.07 5.92
CA SER A 195 -19.08 8.45 4.61
C SER A 195 -18.98 9.47 3.47
N GLY A 196 -19.49 10.69 3.67
CA GLY A 196 -19.37 11.79 2.72
C GLY A 196 -17.92 12.25 2.52
N GLU A 197 -17.14 12.34 3.61
CA GLU A 197 -15.71 12.67 3.57
C GLU A 197 -14.88 11.57 2.89
N ALA A 198 -15.18 10.29 3.17
CA ALA A 198 -14.56 9.14 2.51
C ALA A 198 -14.87 9.10 1.00
N THR A 199 -16.11 9.44 0.62
CA THR A 199 -16.49 9.53 -0.81
C THR A 199 -15.75 10.66 -1.52
N ARG A 200 -15.63 11.84 -0.87
CA ARG A 200 -14.86 12.96 -1.41
C ARG A 200 -13.37 12.63 -1.54
N SER A 201 -12.78 11.94 -0.55
CA SER A 201 -11.37 11.54 -0.59
C SER A 201 -11.09 10.49 -1.66
N LEU A 202 -12.02 9.55 -1.88
CA LEU A 202 -11.97 8.59 -2.99
C LEU A 202 -12.06 9.30 -4.33
N GLN A 203 -12.96 10.28 -4.48
CA GLN A 203 -13.10 11.05 -5.70
C GLN A 203 -11.84 11.89 -5.99
N SER A 204 -11.25 12.54 -4.98
CA SER A 204 -9.98 13.26 -5.15
C SER A 204 -8.82 12.33 -5.47
N SER A 205 -8.78 11.14 -4.86
CA SER A 205 -7.76 10.13 -5.16
C SER A 205 -7.90 9.62 -6.59
N ARG A 206 -9.13 9.35 -7.05
CA ARG A 206 -9.41 8.97 -8.43
C ARG A 206 -8.93 10.03 -9.41
N GLN A 207 -9.22 11.30 -9.14
CA GLN A 207 -8.78 12.40 -10.01
C GLN A 207 -7.25 12.56 -10.00
N ALA A 208 -6.59 12.33 -8.85
CA ALA A 208 -5.13 12.29 -8.77
C ALA A 208 -4.55 11.12 -9.57
N PHE A 209 -5.18 9.94 -9.55
CA PHE A 209 -4.78 8.79 -10.37
C PHE A 209 -4.99 9.03 -11.86
N GLU A 210 -6.10 9.65 -12.26
CA GLU A 210 -6.36 10.00 -13.66
C GLU A 210 -5.31 11.00 -14.17
N ASN A 211 -4.98 12.02 -13.37
CA ASN A 211 -3.92 12.99 -13.69
C ASN A 211 -2.53 12.32 -13.73
N ALA A 212 -2.23 11.44 -12.78
CA ALA A 212 -0.97 10.69 -12.76
C ALA A 212 -0.86 9.72 -13.95
N GLY A 213 -1.97 9.08 -14.34
CA GLY A 213 -2.05 8.21 -15.52
C GLY A 213 -1.81 8.98 -16.81
N ALA A 214 -2.41 10.18 -16.95
CA ALA A 214 -2.15 11.07 -18.08
C ALA A 214 -0.68 11.52 -18.14
N ALA A 215 -0.11 11.95 -17.01
CA ALA A 215 1.30 12.33 -16.92
C ALA A 215 2.24 11.16 -17.21
N MET A 216 1.90 9.93 -16.76
CA MET A 216 2.68 8.74 -17.05
C MET A 216 2.60 8.34 -18.53
N HIS A 217 1.44 8.49 -19.16
CA HIS A 217 1.28 8.25 -20.60
C HIS A 217 2.09 9.27 -21.42
N GLU A 218 2.08 10.54 -21.02
CA GLU A 218 2.92 11.59 -21.61
C GLU A 218 4.42 11.30 -21.40
N ALA A 219 4.82 10.87 -20.20
CA ALA A 219 6.21 10.48 -19.93
C ALA A 219 6.64 9.24 -20.74
N LEU A 220 5.75 8.26 -20.93
CA LEU A 220 6.03 7.07 -21.76
C LEU A 220 6.12 7.42 -23.25
N THR A 221 5.27 8.31 -23.74
CA THR A 221 5.34 8.80 -25.14
C THR A 221 6.59 9.66 -25.37
N ASP A 222 6.98 10.50 -24.41
CA ASP A 222 8.26 11.22 -24.45
C ASP A 222 9.45 10.23 -24.39
N ALA A 223 9.45 9.27 -23.46
CA ALA A 223 10.51 8.27 -23.34
C ALA A 223 10.66 7.42 -24.61
N THR A 224 9.55 6.99 -25.22
CA THR A 224 9.58 6.24 -26.49
C THR A 224 10.09 7.11 -27.64
N SER A 225 9.72 8.40 -27.70
CA SER A 225 10.27 9.33 -28.70
C SER A 225 11.78 9.56 -28.53
N ARG A 226 12.26 9.65 -27.28
CA ARG A 226 13.68 9.76 -26.94
C ARG A 226 14.44 8.50 -27.29
N LEU A 227 13.86 7.32 -27.05
CA LEU A 227 14.46 6.04 -27.46
C LEU A 227 14.58 5.93 -28.98
N ALA A 228 13.55 6.34 -29.73
CA ALA A 228 13.61 6.41 -31.18
C ALA A 228 14.72 7.37 -31.67
N ALA A 229 14.86 8.54 -31.03
CA ALA A 229 15.91 9.50 -31.34
C ALA A 229 17.31 8.99 -30.96
N VAL A 230 17.43 8.19 -29.89
CA VAL A 230 18.68 7.53 -29.49
C VAL A 230 19.07 6.43 -30.46
N ASP A 231 18.11 5.64 -30.94
CA ASP A 231 18.36 4.60 -31.95
C ASP A 231 18.79 5.20 -33.30
N GLU A 232 18.21 6.34 -33.69
CA GLU A 232 18.64 7.09 -34.87
C GLU A 232 20.07 7.62 -34.72
N LYS A 233 20.41 8.18 -33.55
CA LYS A 233 21.78 8.61 -33.23
C LYS A 233 22.77 7.46 -33.15
N ARG A 234 22.35 6.29 -32.63
CA ARG A 234 23.19 5.10 -32.57
C ARG A 234 23.57 4.63 -33.99
N LYS A 235 22.61 4.61 -34.91
CA LYS A 235 22.87 4.29 -36.33
C LYS A 235 23.83 5.29 -36.98
N ASP A 236 23.71 6.57 -36.69
CA ASP A 236 24.63 7.60 -37.19
C ASP A 236 26.06 7.46 -36.61
N VAL A 237 26.17 7.13 -35.32
CA VAL A 237 27.47 6.89 -34.65
C VAL A 237 28.14 5.63 -35.19
N GLU A 238 27.40 4.53 -35.37
CA GLU A 238 27.92 3.28 -35.91
C GLU A 238 28.40 3.45 -37.36
N ALA A 239 27.66 4.21 -38.18
CA ALA A 239 28.08 4.58 -39.53
C ALA A 239 29.36 5.45 -39.53
N LYS A 240 29.54 6.34 -38.55
CA LYS A 240 30.75 7.18 -38.41
C LYS A 240 31.96 6.40 -37.89
N ILE A 241 31.77 5.43 -37.00
CA ILE A 241 32.84 4.56 -36.49
C ILE A 241 33.36 3.65 -37.61
N GLU A 242 32.48 3.09 -38.44
CA GLU A 242 32.90 2.26 -39.56
C GLU A 242 33.68 3.09 -40.60
N ALA A 243 33.21 4.31 -40.91
CA ALA A 243 33.93 5.24 -41.78
C ALA A 243 35.31 5.66 -41.23
N LEU A 244 35.44 5.85 -39.92
CA LEU A 244 36.71 6.16 -39.26
C LEU A 244 37.69 4.98 -39.28
N ARG A 245 37.19 3.76 -39.06
CA ARG A 245 37.99 2.53 -39.10
C ARG A 245 38.56 2.30 -40.50
N GLU A 246 37.77 2.55 -41.53
CA GLU A 246 38.23 2.54 -42.93
C GLU A 246 39.27 3.65 -43.18
N GLY A 247 39.10 4.86 -42.64
CA GLY A 247 40.07 5.96 -42.79
C GLY A 247 41.45 5.73 -42.15
N VAL A 248 41.51 5.01 -41.02
CA VAL A 248 42.79 4.77 -40.31
C VAL A 248 43.62 3.66 -40.97
N GLN A 249 42.99 2.61 -41.49
CA GLN A 249 43.71 1.52 -42.17
C GLN A 249 44.28 1.98 -43.53
N THR A 250 43.61 2.93 -44.18
CA THR A 250 43.95 3.41 -45.53
C THR A 250 45.09 4.43 -45.55
N THR A 251 45.18 5.28 -44.53
CA THR A 251 46.30 6.23 -44.37
C THR A 251 47.64 5.52 -44.15
N THR A 252 47.65 4.39 -43.45
CA THR A 252 48.85 3.58 -43.22
C THR A 252 49.37 2.95 -44.52
N ALA A 253 48.47 2.44 -45.38
CA ALA A 253 48.84 1.91 -46.69
C ALA A 253 49.38 3.01 -47.64
N LYS A 254 48.76 4.20 -47.63
CA LYS A 254 49.23 5.39 -48.40
C LYS A 254 50.64 5.80 -48.01
N ALA A 255 50.93 5.87 -46.71
CA ALA A 255 52.25 6.23 -46.22
C ALA A 255 53.34 5.23 -46.67
N LEU A 256 53.02 3.94 -46.68
CA LEU A 256 53.98 2.88 -47.01
C LEU A 256 54.37 2.89 -48.50
N TRP A 257 53.40 3.04 -49.40
CA TRP A 257 53.65 3.14 -50.85
C TRP A 257 54.35 4.44 -51.24
N ASN A 258 53.99 5.56 -50.61
CA ASN A 258 54.67 6.83 -50.84
C ASN A 258 56.14 6.79 -50.36
N SER A 259 56.39 6.20 -49.20
CA SER A 259 57.75 5.95 -48.70
C SER A 259 58.55 5.08 -49.68
N ARG A 260 57.95 4.04 -50.24
CA ARG A 260 58.60 3.19 -51.24
C ARG A 260 58.90 3.93 -52.55
N ALA A 261 57.96 4.72 -53.06
CA ALA A 261 58.13 5.51 -54.28
C ALA A 261 59.26 6.55 -54.13
N THR A 262 59.32 7.23 -52.99
CA THR A 262 60.37 8.22 -52.69
C THR A 262 61.74 7.57 -52.50
N ALA A 263 61.82 6.41 -51.84
CA ALA A 263 63.06 5.66 -51.70
C ALA A 263 63.60 5.19 -53.06
N SER A 264 62.77 4.60 -53.93
CA SER A 264 63.17 4.19 -55.28
C SER A 264 63.56 5.38 -56.16
N SER A 265 62.82 6.50 -56.07
CA SER A 265 63.16 7.73 -56.81
C SER A 265 64.51 8.30 -56.38
N ARG A 266 64.81 8.30 -55.06
CA ARG A 266 66.13 8.71 -54.55
C ARG A 266 67.24 7.78 -55.05
N ALA A 267 67.03 6.47 -55.03
CA ALA A 267 67.99 5.50 -55.55
C ALA A 267 68.25 5.69 -57.07
N PHE A 268 67.21 6.00 -57.85
CA PHE A 268 67.35 6.37 -59.27
C PHE A 268 68.20 7.62 -59.46
N TRP A 269 67.94 8.70 -58.72
CA TRP A 269 68.71 9.94 -58.84
C TRP A 269 70.17 9.78 -58.43
N ILE A 270 70.43 9.05 -57.34
CA ILE A 270 71.79 8.77 -56.88
C ILE A 270 72.54 7.93 -57.93
N SER A 271 71.94 6.85 -58.42
CA SER A 271 72.57 6.00 -59.45
C SER A 271 72.73 6.73 -60.79
N SER A 272 71.80 7.60 -61.16
CA SER A 272 71.92 8.47 -62.36
C SER A 272 73.07 9.46 -62.22
N ALA A 273 73.24 10.08 -61.04
CA ALA A 273 74.35 10.99 -60.78
C ALA A 273 75.70 10.26 -60.84
N ILE A 274 75.80 9.09 -60.23
CA ILE A 274 77.01 8.24 -60.31
C ILE A 274 77.27 7.84 -61.77
N LEU A 275 76.25 7.38 -62.49
CA LEU A 275 76.38 6.99 -63.89
C LEU A 275 76.85 8.17 -64.77
N ALA A 276 76.33 9.38 -64.55
CA ALA A 276 76.76 10.58 -65.24
C ALA A 276 78.22 10.94 -64.93
N VAL A 277 78.65 10.78 -63.67
CA VAL A 277 80.07 10.94 -63.29
C VAL A 277 80.94 9.93 -64.05
N PHE A 278 80.53 8.66 -64.10
CA PHE A 278 81.30 7.66 -64.86
C PHE A 278 81.33 8.02 -66.36
N LEU A 279 80.18 8.24 -67.00
CA LEU A 279 80.11 8.49 -68.44
C LEU A 279 80.74 9.81 -68.90
N VAL A 280 80.73 10.86 -68.07
CA VAL A 280 81.18 12.20 -68.48
C VAL A 280 82.47 12.59 -67.79
N LEU A 281 82.53 12.52 -66.46
CA LEU A 281 83.67 13.04 -65.70
C LEU A 281 84.94 12.23 -65.96
N ILE A 282 84.85 10.90 -66.02
CA ILE A 282 86.03 10.04 -66.22
C ILE A 282 86.63 10.24 -67.62
N PRO A 283 85.86 10.22 -68.74
CA PRO A 283 86.41 10.51 -70.06
C PRO A 283 86.96 11.93 -70.19
N VAL A 284 86.27 12.94 -69.63
CA VAL A 284 86.75 14.33 -69.65
C VAL A 284 88.05 14.45 -68.86
N PHE A 285 88.14 13.84 -67.68
CA PHE A 285 89.37 13.83 -66.88
C PHE A 285 90.52 13.15 -67.64
N ALA A 286 90.27 11.98 -68.24
CA ALA A 286 91.25 11.28 -69.07
C ALA A 286 91.70 12.10 -70.28
N PHE A 287 90.78 12.89 -70.88
CA PHE A 287 91.09 13.78 -72.00
C PHE A 287 91.91 15.00 -71.58
N VAL A 288 91.60 15.62 -70.44
CA VAL A 288 92.37 16.77 -69.92
C VAL A 288 93.77 16.34 -69.46
N HIS A 289 93.90 15.14 -68.89
CA HIS A 289 95.17 14.60 -68.38
C HIS A 289 95.77 13.56 -69.34
N LEU A 290 95.59 13.78 -70.64
CA LEU A 290 95.98 12.81 -71.68
C LEU A 290 97.47 12.46 -71.60
N ASP A 291 98.34 13.42 -71.29
CA ASP A 291 99.78 13.18 -71.12
C ASP A 291 100.08 12.22 -69.96
N ALA A 292 99.38 12.35 -68.83
CA ALA A 292 99.53 11.45 -67.69
C ALA A 292 99.00 10.05 -68.00
N VAL A 293 97.86 9.95 -68.70
CA VAL A 293 97.30 8.66 -69.14
C VAL A 293 98.23 7.96 -70.13
N LEU A 294 98.74 8.70 -71.12
CA LEU A 294 99.74 8.17 -72.06
C LEU A 294 101.03 7.80 -71.34
N GLY A 295 101.46 8.56 -70.34
CA GLY A 295 102.60 8.25 -69.48
C GLY A 295 102.45 6.92 -68.76
N VAL A 296 101.29 6.67 -68.14
CA VAL A 296 100.96 5.39 -67.51
C VAL A 296 100.92 4.26 -68.55
N LEU A 297 100.31 4.48 -69.71
CA LEU A 297 100.27 3.49 -70.80
C LEU A 297 101.66 3.16 -71.36
N ARG A 298 102.56 4.15 -71.42
CA ARG A 298 103.97 3.97 -71.79
C ARG A 298 104.72 3.20 -70.71
N HIS A 299 104.56 3.57 -69.43
CA HIS A 299 105.20 2.86 -68.32
C HIS A 299 104.77 1.39 -68.25
N ILE A 300 103.47 1.10 -68.43
CA ILE A 300 102.97 -0.29 -68.54
C ILE A 300 103.59 -0.98 -69.76
N GLY A 301 103.69 -0.27 -70.90
CA GLY A 301 104.36 -0.77 -72.10
C GLY A 301 105.82 -1.14 -71.85
N ASP A 302 106.60 -0.25 -71.23
CA ASP A 302 108.01 -0.43 -70.95
C ASP A 302 108.23 -1.53 -69.91
N ALA A 303 107.40 -1.60 -68.87
CA ALA A 303 107.44 -2.66 -67.85
C ALA A 303 107.14 -4.04 -68.44
N THR A 304 106.27 -4.14 -69.46
CA THR A 304 106.03 -5.41 -70.17
C THR A 304 107.20 -5.82 -71.09
N LEU A 305 108.11 -4.91 -71.42
CA LEU A 305 109.32 -5.16 -72.21
C LEU A 305 110.56 -5.43 -71.32
N GLN A 306 110.56 -4.96 -70.07
CA GLN A 306 111.60 -5.24 -69.07
C GLN A 306 111.61 -6.74 -68.72
N GLY A 307 112.56 -7.46 -69.31
CA GLY A 307 112.71 -8.91 -69.15
C GLY A 307 112.89 -9.67 -70.47
N LEU A 308 112.76 -8.99 -71.62
CA LEU A 308 113.06 -9.57 -72.93
C LEU A 308 114.57 -9.49 -73.25
N PRO A 309 115.16 -10.53 -73.88
CA PRO A 309 116.53 -10.47 -74.42
C PRO A 309 116.68 -9.41 -75.53
N PRO A 310 117.89 -8.89 -75.79
CA PRO A 310 118.13 -7.84 -76.79
C PRO A 310 117.77 -8.24 -78.24
N ASP A 311 117.71 -9.55 -78.54
CA ASP A 311 117.21 -10.11 -79.81
C ASP A 311 115.97 -11.01 -79.56
N PRO A 312 114.78 -10.43 -79.38
CA PRO A 312 113.58 -11.19 -79.04
C PRO A 312 113.06 -12.00 -80.23
N THR A 313 112.82 -13.30 -80.02
CA THR A 313 112.15 -14.17 -80.99
C THR A 313 110.72 -13.67 -81.27
N ALA A 314 110.22 -13.82 -82.51
CA ALA A 314 108.87 -13.39 -82.91
C ALA A 314 107.75 -13.84 -81.95
N THR A 315 107.88 -15.03 -81.36
CA THR A 315 106.96 -15.57 -80.35
C THR A 315 106.94 -14.77 -79.05
N GLN A 316 108.09 -14.28 -78.58
CA GLN A 316 108.18 -13.47 -77.34
C GLN A 316 107.57 -12.08 -77.54
N LEU A 317 107.78 -11.49 -78.72
CA LEU A 317 107.16 -10.21 -79.07
C LEU A 317 105.62 -10.33 -79.16
N ALA A 318 105.11 -11.43 -79.70
CA ALA A 318 103.68 -11.73 -79.72
C ALA A 318 103.10 -11.85 -78.30
N VAL A 319 103.74 -12.60 -77.41
CA VAL A 319 103.30 -12.76 -76.01
C VAL A 319 103.29 -11.41 -75.27
N ALA A 320 104.32 -10.56 -75.45
CA ALA A 320 104.37 -9.23 -74.86
C ALA A 320 103.27 -8.30 -75.40
N SER A 321 102.95 -8.40 -76.69
CA SER A 321 101.85 -7.61 -77.28
C SER A 321 100.47 -8.06 -76.76
N ILE A 322 100.28 -9.36 -76.55
CA ILE A 322 99.04 -9.94 -76.00
C ILE A 322 98.90 -9.54 -74.53
N SER A 323 99.97 -9.65 -73.72
CA SER A 323 99.93 -9.26 -72.31
C SER A 323 99.61 -7.78 -72.14
N ARG A 324 100.20 -6.90 -72.97
CA ARG A 324 99.86 -5.47 -73.01
C ARG A 324 98.41 -5.24 -73.38
N LEU A 325 97.89 -5.94 -74.39
CA LEU A 325 96.48 -5.83 -74.78
C LEU A 325 95.56 -6.27 -73.64
N VAL A 326 95.88 -7.36 -72.94
CA VAL A 326 95.09 -7.86 -71.80
C VAL A 326 95.12 -6.87 -70.63
N VAL A 327 96.29 -6.31 -70.29
CA VAL A 327 96.43 -5.34 -69.19
C VAL A 327 95.62 -4.06 -69.45
N VAL A 328 95.55 -3.59 -70.70
CA VAL A 328 94.77 -2.39 -71.05
C VAL A 328 93.28 -2.70 -71.24
N SER A 329 92.94 -3.83 -71.86
CA SER A 329 91.54 -4.20 -72.13
C SER A 329 90.80 -4.65 -70.87
N THR A 330 91.49 -5.21 -69.88
CA THR A 330 90.84 -5.70 -68.64
C THR A 330 90.16 -4.57 -67.85
N PRO A 331 90.83 -3.46 -67.49
CA PRO A 331 90.18 -2.32 -66.84
C PRO A 331 89.07 -1.71 -67.68
N LEU A 332 89.22 -1.65 -69.01
CA LEU A 332 88.19 -1.12 -69.90
C LEU A 332 86.94 -2.01 -69.94
N ALA A 333 87.12 -3.33 -70.01
CA ALA A 333 86.03 -4.30 -69.96
C ALA A 333 85.30 -4.24 -68.60
N LEU A 334 86.06 -4.15 -67.50
CA LEU A 334 85.51 -4.00 -66.15
C LEU A 334 84.72 -2.69 -66.01
N TYR A 335 85.24 -1.60 -66.57
CA TYR A 335 84.57 -0.29 -66.61
C TYR A 335 83.24 -0.33 -67.38
N ILE A 336 83.24 -0.90 -68.60
CA ILE A 336 82.01 -1.08 -69.39
C ILE A 336 81.02 -1.97 -68.65
N TRP A 337 81.50 -3.02 -67.98
CA TRP A 337 80.66 -3.92 -67.19
C TRP A 337 80.01 -3.21 -66.00
N VAL A 338 80.73 -2.36 -65.27
CA VAL A 338 80.19 -1.52 -64.19
C VAL A 338 79.14 -0.57 -64.72
N ILE A 339 79.38 0.10 -65.85
CA ILE A 339 78.36 0.95 -66.51
C ILE A 339 77.12 0.13 -66.82
N ARG A 340 77.26 -1.06 -67.40
CA ARG A 340 76.13 -1.95 -67.71
C ARG A 340 75.33 -2.32 -66.47
N LEU A 341 75.99 -2.63 -65.35
CA LEU A 341 75.32 -2.90 -64.07
C LEU A 341 74.58 -1.67 -63.54
N MET A 342 75.19 -0.49 -63.62
CA MET A 342 74.58 0.77 -63.19
C MET A 342 73.36 1.11 -64.03
N VAL A 343 73.43 0.98 -65.36
CA VAL A 343 72.29 1.17 -66.26
C VAL A 343 71.16 0.20 -65.91
N ARG A 344 71.45 -1.09 -65.73
CA ARG A 344 70.44 -2.10 -65.34
C ARG A 344 69.80 -1.77 -64.00
N PHE A 345 70.59 -1.35 -63.00
CA PHE A 345 70.09 -0.95 -61.69
C PHE A 345 69.18 0.28 -61.80
N ASN A 346 69.64 1.30 -62.52
CA ASN A 346 68.92 2.54 -62.75
C ASN A 346 67.56 2.28 -63.43
N SER A 347 67.53 1.50 -64.52
CA SER A 347 66.28 1.12 -65.20
C SER A 347 65.32 0.38 -64.25
N ARG A 348 65.83 -0.52 -63.38
CA ARG A 348 65.00 -1.20 -62.39
C ARG A 348 64.45 -0.22 -61.35
N SER A 349 65.25 0.73 -60.88
CA SER A 349 64.80 1.76 -59.93
C SER A 349 63.72 2.67 -60.52
N LEU A 350 63.83 3.01 -61.82
CA LEU A 350 62.83 3.80 -62.52
C LEU A 350 61.49 3.04 -62.63
N VAL A 351 61.52 1.79 -63.11
CA VAL A 351 60.31 0.96 -63.22
C VAL A 351 59.63 0.76 -61.86
N LEU A 352 60.42 0.54 -60.80
CA LEU A 352 59.88 0.41 -59.44
C LEU A 352 59.29 1.73 -58.91
N ALA A 353 59.86 2.88 -59.28
CA ALA A 353 59.32 4.17 -58.91
C ALA A 353 57.99 4.44 -59.63
N ASP A 354 57.91 4.12 -60.91
CA ASP A 354 56.70 4.29 -61.72
C ASP A 354 55.58 3.34 -61.29
N ASP A 355 55.87 2.07 -61.01
CA ASP A 355 54.89 1.11 -60.46
C ASP A 355 54.34 1.59 -59.10
N ALA A 356 55.20 2.07 -58.21
CA ALA A 356 54.77 2.60 -56.92
C ALA A 356 53.88 3.86 -57.07
N ARG A 357 54.19 4.74 -58.04
CA ARG A 357 53.36 5.91 -58.35
C ARG A 357 52.01 5.50 -58.93
N GLN A 358 51.98 4.54 -59.86
CA GLN A 358 50.74 4.02 -60.43
C GLN A 358 49.85 3.40 -59.35
N ARG A 359 50.41 2.58 -58.46
CA ARG A 359 49.67 2.00 -57.32
C ARG A 359 49.17 3.07 -56.36
N HIS A 360 49.95 4.11 -56.11
CA HIS A 360 49.52 5.23 -55.28
C HIS A 360 48.32 5.96 -55.89
N THR A 361 48.36 6.29 -57.18
CA THR A 361 47.23 6.93 -57.88
C THR A 361 46.01 6.02 -57.94
N MET A 362 46.17 4.72 -58.25
CA MET A 362 45.04 3.77 -58.24
C MET A 362 44.38 3.66 -56.87
N MET A 363 45.18 3.66 -55.80
CA MET A 363 44.69 3.64 -54.43
C MET A 363 43.97 4.94 -54.05
N GLU A 364 44.42 6.09 -54.56
CA GLU A 364 43.74 7.38 -54.39
C GLU A 364 42.40 7.43 -55.12
N THR A 365 42.34 6.94 -56.37
CA THR A 365 41.09 6.77 -57.12
C THR A 365 40.15 5.79 -56.40
N TYR A 366 40.66 4.68 -55.90
CA TYR A 366 39.87 3.71 -55.11
C TYR A 366 39.24 4.35 -53.87
N PHE A 367 40.00 5.16 -53.13
CA PHE A 367 39.48 5.83 -51.94
C PHE A 367 38.44 6.89 -52.29
N HIS A 368 38.66 7.67 -53.34
CA HIS A 368 37.68 8.65 -53.80
C HIS A 368 36.35 7.96 -54.19
N LEU A 369 36.41 6.81 -54.87
CA LEU A 369 35.23 6.03 -55.23
C LEU A 369 34.51 5.39 -54.03
N ILE A 370 35.23 5.08 -52.95
CA ILE A 370 34.62 4.61 -51.68
C ILE A 370 33.95 5.77 -50.96
N GLU A 371 34.62 6.92 -50.86
CA GLU A 371 34.13 8.11 -50.16
C GLU A 371 32.82 8.62 -50.77
N GLU A 372 32.72 8.64 -52.10
CA GLU A 372 31.51 9.04 -52.82
C GLU A 372 30.43 7.94 -52.87
N ARG A 373 30.67 6.77 -52.25
CA ARG A 373 29.80 5.56 -52.34
C ARG A 373 29.44 5.16 -53.77
N ALA A 374 30.24 5.57 -54.75
CA ALA A 374 29.95 5.39 -56.18
C ALA A 374 30.33 3.99 -56.69
N ALA A 375 31.18 3.24 -55.98
CA ALA A 375 31.63 1.91 -56.38
C ALA A 375 30.87 0.77 -55.70
N SER A 376 30.34 -0.15 -56.52
CA SER A 376 29.72 -1.41 -56.07
C SER A 376 30.74 -2.32 -55.37
N LYS A 377 30.28 -3.35 -54.63
CA LYS A 377 31.19 -4.27 -53.93
C LYS A 377 32.06 -5.06 -54.91
N GLU A 378 31.52 -5.32 -56.10
CA GLU A 378 32.16 -5.99 -57.22
C GLU A 378 33.31 -5.13 -57.78
N ASP A 379 33.08 -3.82 -57.97
CA ASP A 379 34.11 -2.89 -58.46
C ASP A 379 35.28 -2.77 -57.46
N ARG A 380 34.98 -2.82 -56.16
CA ARG A 380 36.02 -2.78 -55.11
C ARG A 380 36.93 -4.00 -55.17
N ALA A 381 36.38 -5.19 -55.42
CA ALA A 381 37.17 -6.41 -55.56
C ALA A 381 38.07 -6.37 -56.80
N LEU A 382 37.58 -5.82 -57.92
CA LEU A 382 38.35 -5.66 -59.15
C LEU A 382 39.53 -4.68 -58.96
N ILE A 383 39.30 -3.54 -58.31
CA ILE A 383 40.36 -2.56 -58.05
C ILE A 383 41.41 -3.11 -57.07
N LEU A 384 41.00 -3.83 -56.03
CA LEU A 384 41.93 -4.47 -55.10
C LEU A 384 42.78 -5.55 -55.80
N ALA A 385 42.17 -6.36 -56.70
CA ALA A 385 42.92 -7.33 -57.51
C ALA A 385 43.96 -6.63 -58.41
N ALA A 386 43.60 -5.47 -59.00
CA ALA A 386 44.53 -4.67 -59.79
C ALA A 386 45.67 -4.07 -58.95
N LEU A 387 45.40 -3.65 -57.70
CA LEU A 387 46.38 -3.04 -56.79
C LEU A 387 47.44 -4.04 -56.30
N PHE A 388 47.04 -5.29 -56.09
CA PHE A 388 47.93 -6.36 -55.60
C PHE A 388 48.56 -7.22 -56.69
N ARG A 389 48.41 -6.86 -57.97
CA ARG A 389 49.10 -7.58 -59.05
C ARG A 389 50.63 -7.50 -58.88
N PRO A 390 51.38 -8.56 -59.23
CA PRO A 390 52.84 -8.51 -59.20
C PRO A 390 53.34 -7.39 -60.12
N SER A 391 54.37 -6.66 -59.66
CA SER A 391 55.00 -5.61 -60.48
C SER A 391 55.51 -6.24 -61.78
N PRO A 392 55.42 -5.52 -62.91
CA PRO A 392 56.03 -5.95 -64.17
C PRO A 392 57.50 -6.34 -63.92
N GLY A 393 57.89 -7.54 -64.37
CA GLY A 393 59.25 -8.09 -64.18
C GLY A 393 59.50 -8.88 -62.89
N HIS A 394 58.49 -9.12 -62.04
CA HIS A 394 58.57 -10.09 -60.92
C HIS A 394 57.64 -11.30 -61.08
N GLY A 395 56.75 -11.30 -62.08
CA GLY A 395 56.22 -12.53 -62.63
C GLY A 395 57.28 -13.14 -63.53
N GLY A 396 57.41 -14.46 -63.57
CA GLY A 396 58.23 -15.09 -64.58
C GLY A 396 57.74 -14.61 -65.94
N ASP A 397 58.50 -13.73 -66.59
CA ASP A 397 58.59 -13.69 -68.04
C ASP A 397 59.22 -15.00 -68.50
N SER A 398 58.54 -16.11 -68.20
CA SER A 398 58.51 -17.27 -69.05
C SER A 398 57.73 -16.81 -70.28
N VAL A 399 58.41 -16.06 -71.14
CA VAL A 399 58.32 -16.42 -72.55
C VAL A 399 58.90 -17.82 -72.58
N ASP A 400 58.07 -18.84 -72.30
CA ASP A 400 58.47 -20.21 -72.55
C ASP A 400 58.95 -20.20 -74.01
N PRO A 401 60.21 -20.56 -74.29
CA PRO A 401 60.68 -20.63 -75.66
C PRO A 401 59.66 -21.50 -76.41
N PRO A 402 59.18 -21.07 -77.59
CA PRO A 402 58.08 -21.74 -78.28
C PRO A 402 58.36 -23.24 -78.26
N ASN A 403 57.49 -23.98 -77.57
CA ASN A 403 57.71 -25.37 -77.31
C ASN A 403 57.80 -26.06 -78.69
N PHE A 404 58.96 -26.61 -79.04
CA PHE A 404 59.20 -27.19 -80.36
C PHE A 404 58.19 -28.30 -80.71
N THR A 405 57.50 -28.85 -79.72
CA THR A 405 56.37 -29.77 -79.85
C THR A 405 55.13 -29.15 -80.51
N GLU A 406 54.80 -27.87 -80.29
CA GLU A 406 53.66 -27.23 -80.97
C GLU A 406 53.94 -26.97 -82.46
N LEU A 407 55.22 -26.72 -82.82
CA LEU A 407 55.64 -26.64 -84.22
C LEU A 407 55.65 -28.01 -84.91
N LEU A 408 55.97 -29.09 -84.18
CA LEU A 408 55.94 -30.45 -84.72
C LEU A 408 54.50 -30.97 -84.91
N GLU A 409 53.60 -30.67 -83.99
CA GLU A 409 52.18 -31.07 -84.05
C GLU A 409 51.44 -30.32 -85.17
N LYS A 410 51.84 -29.08 -85.48
CA LYS A 410 51.32 -28.31 -86.61
C LYS A 410 51.93 -28.71 -87.97
N ALA A 411 53.10 -29.36 -87.98
CA ALA A 411 53.79 -29.82 -89.18
C ALA A 411 53.44 -31.27 -89.58
N MET A 412 52.84 -32.07 -88.70
CA MET A 412 52.33 -33.40 -89.05
C MET A 412 50.87 -33.32 -89.56
N PRO A 413 50.59 -33.69 -90.81
CA PRO A 413 49.21 -33.83 -91.27
C PRO A 413 48.56 -35.00 -90.53
N LYS A 414 47.39 -34.75 -89.93
CA LYS A 414 46.55 -35.79 -89.35
C LYS A 414 46.15 -36.78 -90.47
N ASN A 415 46.67 -38.00 -90.40
CA ASN A 415 46.14 -39.15 -91.15
C ASN A 415 45.19 -39.94 -90.25
#